data_AF-A0A0F4YI75-F1
#
_entry.id   AF-A0A0F4YI75-F1
#
_cell.length_a   1.000
_cell.length_b   1.000
_cell.length_c   1.000
_cell.angle_alpha   90.00
_cell.angle_beta   90.00
_cell.angle_gamma   90.00
#
_symmetry.space_group_name_H-M   'P 1'
#
loop_
_entity.id
_entity.type
_entity.pdbx_description
1 polymer ?
#
loop_
_entity_poly.entity_id
_entity_poly.type
_entity_poly.pdbx_seq_one_letter_code
_entity_poly.pdbx_strand_id
1 'polypeptide(L)'
;MPIPLIAQAVSEGLSSIPYAYPFLKTVACLAVVGLLKFYFGGARNRSERLMRSKVVMVTGGTSGVGAALVYELALRGAQIILLTQHAPSDPFLVDYIQDLRKATKNQLIYAEQVDLTSLHSVRKFATKWVDNSMPRRLDMVILCANTLTPAWSPRRKTEDGLDEEWQVNYLANFHLLSILSPALRAQPPDRDQQQQQQQQQQQQQQQQQQQQQQQQQQQQQQQQQQQQQQQQQQQQQQ
;
A
#
# COMPACT_ATOMS: atom_id res chain seq x y z
N MET A 1 25.54 -11.14 40.38
CA MET A 1 25.97 -12.51 40.01
C MET A 1 24.82 -13.47 40.32
N PRO A 2 24.06 -14.00 39.33
CA PRO A 2 22.80 -14.72 39.52
C PRO A 2 22.96 -16.23 39.81
N ILE A 3 24.19 -16.68 40.08
CA ILE A 3 24.55 -18.09 40.30
C ILE A 3 23.84 -18.74 41.51
N PRO A 4 23.61 -18.07 42.67
CA PRO A 4 22.98 -18.74 43.82
C PRO A 4 21.48 -19.01 43.63
N LEU A 5 20.80 -18.23 42.78
CA LEU A 5 19.37 -18.40 42.49
C LEU A 5 19.08 -19.67 41.69
N ILE A 6 19.97 -20.00 40.75
CA ILE A 6 19.88 -21.18 39.90
C ILE A 6 20.21 -22.45 40.71
N ALA A 7 21.20 -22.37 41.61
CA ALA A 7 21.57 -23.47 42.49
C ALA A 7 20.44 -23.85 43.47
N GLN A 8 19.77 -22.86 44.08
CA GLN A 8 18.62 -23.10 44.97
C GLN A 8 17.38 -23.61 44.22
N ALA A 9 17.15 -23.20 42.97
CA ALA A 9 16.04 -23.68 42.16
C ALA A 9 16.14 -25.19 41.84
N VAL A 10 17.36 -25.72 41.71
CA VAL A 10 17.63 -27.13 41.37
C VAL A 10 17.57 -28.02 42.62
N SER A 11 17.96 -27.52 43.81
CA SER A 11 18.01 -28.31 45.03
C SER A 11 16.73 -28.28 45.87
N GLU A 12 15.94 -27.20 45.86
CA GLU A 12 14.79 -27.01 46.77
C GLU A 12 13.44 -26.89 46.04
N GLY A 13 13.44 -26.95 44.71
CA GLY A 13 12.24 -26.82 43.89
C GLY A 13 11.73 -25.38 43.79
N LEU A 14 10.84 -25.13 42.82
CA LEU A 14 10.32 -23.79 42.46
C LEU A 14 9.61 -23.02 43.60
N SER A 15 9.45 -23.62 44.78
CA SER A 15 8.84 -23.04 45.99
C SER A 15 9.78 -22.14 46.81
N SER A 16 11.11 -22.26 46.68
CA SER A 16 12.07 -21.51 47.53
C SER A 16 12.40 -20.11 47.04
N ILE A 17 11.93 -19.68 45.86
CA ILE A 17 12.19 -18.33 45.33
C ILE A 17 11.03 -17.40 45.68
N PRO A 18 11.20 -16.41 46.59
CA PRO A 18 10.18 -15.40 46.83
C PRO A 18 9.87 -14.69 45.51
N TYR A 19 8.57 -14.54 45.20
CA TYR A 19 8.04 -13.99 43.96
C TYR A 19 8.12 -14.88 42.69
N ALA A 20 8.56 -16.13 42.75
CA ALA A 20 8.56 -17.01 41.56
C ALA A 20 7.15 -17.29 41.01
N TYR A 21 6.17 -17.48 41.88
CA TYR A 21 4.78 -17.71 41.48
C TYR A 21 4.11 -16.49 40.80
N PRO A 22 4.19 -15.26 41.33
CA PRO A 22 3.69 -14.08 40.62
C PRO A 22 4.49 -13.81 39.32
N PHE A 23 5.80 -14.05 39.31
CA PHE A 23 6.60 -13.93 38.10
C PHE A 23 6.13 -14.91 37.00
N LEU A 24 5.94 -16.19 37.34
CA LEU A 24 5.44 -17.18 36.38
C LEU A 24 4.04 -16.83 35.85
N LYS A 25 3.15 -16.33 36.71
CA LYS A 25 1.83 -15.82 36.29
C LYS A 25 1.93 -14.64 35.34
N THR A 26 2.83 -13.69 35.59
CA THR A 26 3.03 -12.54 34.69
C THR A 26 3.60 -12.95 33.34
N VAL A 27 4.56 -13.87 33.30
CA VAL A 27 5.12 -14.42 32.05
C VAL A 27 4.06 -15.19 31.28
N ALA A 28 3.26 -16.02 31.96
CA ALA A 28 2.13 -16.71 31.33
C ALA A 28 1.09 -15.73 30.78
N CYS A 29 0.75 -14.67 31.51
CA CYS A 29 -0.17 -13.63 31.05
C CYS A 29 0.38 -12.89 29.81
N LEU A 30 1.65 -12.48 29.84
CA LEU A 30 2.31 -11.83 28.70
C LEU A 30 2.41 -12.77 27.48
N ALA A 31 2.68 -14.06 27.71
CA ALA A 31 2.70 -15.06 26.65
C ALA A 31 1.31 -15.25 26.03
N VAL A 32 0.24 -15.28 26.84
CA VAL A 32 -1.15 -15.34 26.36
C VAL A 32 -1.51 -14.09 25.57
N VAL A 33 -1.16 -12.90 26.06
CA VAL A 33 -1.38 -11.64 25.31
C VAL A 33 -0.59 -11.62 24.01
N GLY A 34 0.66 -12.11 24.01
CA GLY A 34 1.48 -12.25 22.81
C GLY A 34 0.89 -13.22 21.80
N LEU A 35 0.39 -14.36 22.26
CA LEU A 35 -0.30 -15.36 21.43
C LEU A 35 -1.62 -14.82 20.87
N LEU A 36 -2.43 -14.14 21.69
CA LEU A 36 -3.64 -13.48 21.23
C LEU A 36 -3.31 -12.42 20.18
N LYS A 37 -2.28 -11.59 20.41
CA LYS A 37 -1.84 -10.59 19.43
C LYS A 37 -1.36 -11.23 18.14
N PHE A 38 -0.64 -12.35 18.21
CA PHE A 38 -0.21 -13.09 17.02
C PHE A 38 -1.39 -13.70 16.27
N TYR A 39 -2.35 -14.29 17.00
CA TYR A 39 -3.55 -14.89 16.46
C TYR A 39 -4.49 -13.85 15.81
N PHE A 40 -4.71 -12.72 16.46
CA PHE A 40 -5.52 -11.60 15.95
C PHE A 40 -4.78 -10.69 14.98
N GLY A 41 -3.46 -10.83 14.86
CA GLY A 41 -2.63 -10.05 13.93
C GLY A 41 -2.94 -10.33 12.45
N GLY A 42 -3.68 -11.39 12.16
CA GLY A 42 -4.15 -11.73 10.81
C GLY A 42 -3.04 -12.15 9.84
N ALA A 43 -3.44 -12.51 8.63
CA ALA A 43 -2.51 -12.88 7.58
C ALA A 43 -1.76 -11.63 7.05
N ARG A 44 -0.42 -11.69 7.01
CA ARG A 44 0.38 -10.67 6.33
C ARG A 44 0.30 -10.87 4.82
N ASN A 45 -0.27 -9.91 4.12
CA ASN A 45 -0.25 -9.92 2.67
C ASN A 45 1.17 -9.61 2.17
N ARG A 46 1.81 -10.60 1.51
CA ARG A 46 3.16 -10.48 0.92
C ARG A 46 3.15 -10.09 -0.55
N SER A 47 1.99 -9.71 -1.10
CA SER A 47 1.90 -9.33 -2.50
C SER A 47 2.72 -8.06 -2.75
N GLU A 48 3.80 -8.19 -3.53
CA GLU A 48 4.66 -7.08 -3.98
C GLU A 48 4.17 -6.47 -5.32
N ARG A 49 2.91 -6.71 -5.68
CA ARG A 49 2.39 -6.26 -6.97
C ARG A 49 2.46 -4.74 -7.09
N LEU A 50 3.16 -4.29 -8.13
CA LEU A 50 3.24 -2.88 -8.50
C LEU A 50 1.88 -2.41 -9.01
N MET A 51 1.43 -1.25 -8.54
CA MET A 51 0.11 -0.67 -8.84
C MET A 51 0.21 0.50 -9.83
N ARG A 52 1.27 0.50 -10.66
CA ARG A 52 1.50 1.55 -11.66
C ARG A 52 0.32 1.65 -12.62
N SER A 53 -0.08 2.88 -12.96
CA SER A 53 -1.23 3.18 -13.84
C SER A 53 -2.61 2.75 -13.29
N LYS A 54 -2.70 2.37 -12.01
CA LYS A 54 -3.98 2.13 -11.33
C LYS A 54 -4.43 3.40 -10.64
N VAL A 55 -5.70 3.74 -10.78
CA VAL A 55 -6.31 4.90 -10.11
C VAL A 55 -7.13 4.41 -8.93
N VAL A 56 -6.75 4.85 -7.73
CA VAL A 56 -7.38 4.46 -6.47
C VAL A 56 -7.97 5.69 -5.80
N MET A 57 -9.28 5.66 -5.54
CA MET A 57 -9.94 6.63 -4.68
C MET A 57 -9.97 6.13 -3.25
N VAL A 58 -9.61 6.98 -2.30
CA VAL A 58 -9.57 6.62 -0.86
C VAL A 58 -10.32 7.66 -0.05
N THR A 59 -11.32 7.23 0.72
CA THR A 59 -11.94 8.05 1.78
C THR A 59 -11.20 7.83 3.09
N GLY A 60 -10.99 8.89 3.88
CA GLY A 60 -10.33 8.77 5.19
C GLY A 60 -8.83 8.44 5.12
N GLY A 61 -8.14 8.87 4.06
CA GLY A 61 -6.72 8.58 3.83
C GLY A 61 -5.71 9.47 4.56
N THR A 62 -6.16 10.36 5.45
CA THR A 62 -5.31 11.35 6.14
C THR A 62 -4.82 10.88 7.51
N SER A 63 -5.42 9.85 8.10
CA SER A 63 -5.05 9.36 9.43
C SER A 63 -5.23 7.84 9.58
N GLY A 64 -4.63 7.30 10.64
CA GLY A 64 -4.79 5.90 11.07
C GLY A 64 -4.46 4.89 9.97
N VAL A 65 -5.36 3.92 9.79
CA VAL A 65 -5.21 2.83 8.81
C VAL A 65 -5.22 3.36 7.37
N GLY A 66 -6.04 4.39 7.09
CA GLY A 66 -6.14 4.99 5.77
C GLY A 66 -4.83 5.64 5.32
N ALA A 67 -4.15 6.35 6.22
CA ALA A 67 -2.84 6.95 5.94
C ALA A 67 -1.77 5.90 5.60
N ALA A 68 -1.68 4.84 6.41
CA ALA A 68 -0.74 3.75 6.15
C ALA A 68 -1.02 3.04 4.80
N LEU A 69 -2.30 2.84 4.48
CA LEU A 69 -2.71 2.24 3.22
C LEU A 69 -2.37 3.14 2.02
N VAL A 70 -2.61 4.45 2.11
CA VAL A 70 -2.24 5.42 1.08
C VAL A 70 -0.73 5.43 0.85
N TYR A 71 0.05 5.41 1.93
CA TYR A 71 1.51 5.37 1.86
C TYR A 71 2.01 4.13 1.11
N GLU A 72 1.50 2.94 1.46
CA GLU A 72 1.84 1.67 0.79
C GLU A 72 1.42 1.65 -0.69
N LEU A 73 0.24 2.16 -1.02
CA LEU A 73 -0.22 2.26 -2.41
C LEU A 73 0.62 3.25 -3.22
N ALA A 74 1.02 4.36 -2.61
CA ALA A 74 1.86 5.37 -3.23
C ALA A 74 3.26 4.84 -3.50
N LEU A 75 3.86 4.09 -2.55
CA LEU A 75 5.13 3.38 -2.75
C LEU A 75 5.08 2.39 -3.92
N ARG A 76 3.93 1.73 -4.13
CA ARG A 76 3.71 0.82 -5.25
C ARG A 76 3.46 1.53 -6.59
N GLY A 77 3.41 2.86 -6.60
CA GLY A 77 3.27 3.70 -7.79
C GLY A 77 1.83 3.88 -8.27
N ALA A 78 0.82 3.68 -7.41
CA ALA A 78 -0.57 3.96 -7.75
C ALA A 78 -0.82 5.47 -7.91
N GLN A 79 -1.77 5.84 -8.76
CA GLN A 79 -2.35 7.18 -8.76
C GLN A 79 -3.44 7.22 -7.68
N ILE A 80 -3.27 8.10 -6.70
CA ILE A 80 -4.15 8.18 -5.53
C ILE A 80 -4.96 9.47 -5.57
N ILE A 81 -6.24 9.33 -5.24
CA ILE A 81 -7.18 10.44 -5.13
C ILE A 81 -7.77 10.38 -3.73
N LEU A 82 -7.28 11.27 -2.88
CA LEU A 82 -7.71 11.42 -1.49
C LEU A 82 -9.01 12.20 -1.48
N LEU A 83 -10.05 11.58 -0.92
CA LEU A 83 -11.33 12.24 -0.65
C LEU A 83 -11.31 12.71 0.81
N THR A 84 -11.28 14.02 0.99
CA THR A 84 -11.13 14.67 2.30
C THR A 84 -12.24 15.67 2.56
N GLN A 85 -12.66 15.81 3.82
CA GLN A 85 -13.61 16.84 4.22
C GLN A 85 -13.07 18.27 4.00
N HIS A 86 -11.76 18.43 4.18
CA HIS A 86 -11.06 19.70 4.05
C HIS A 86 -10.86 20.05 2.58
N ALA A 87 -10.85 21.36 2.30
CA ALA A 87 -10.57 21.88 0.97
C ALA A 87 -9.15 21.49 0.52
N PRO A 88 -8.90 21.27 -0.78
CA PRO A 88 -7.57 20.97 -1.30
C PRO A 88 -6.55 22.10 -1.08
N SER A 89 -7.03 23.31 -0.78
CA SER A 89 -6.20 24.48 -0.44
C SER A 89 -5.79 24.53 1.04
N ASP A 90 -6.25 23.59 1.87
CA ASP A 90 -5.88 23.53 3.28
C ASP A 90 -4.37 23.27 3.44
N PRO A 91 -3.62 24.15 4.13
CA PRO A 91 -2.17 23.99 4.31
C PRO A 91 -1.77 22.62 4.86
N PHE A 92 -2.53 22.07 5.81
CA PHE A 92 -2.24 20.76 6.40
C PHE A 92 -2.32 19.64 5.37
N LEU A 93 -3.31 19.70 4.49
CA LEU A 93 -3.48 18.69 3.44
C LEU A 93 -2.41 18.84 2.37
N VAL A 94 -2.06 20.07 2.01
CA VAL A 94 -1.00 20.36 1.04
C VAL A 94 0.34 19.84 1.54
N ASP A 95 0.70 20.12 2.79
CA ASP A 95 1.94 19.65 3.40
C ASP A 95 1.97 18.12 3.50
N TYR A 96 0.87 17.51 3.95
CA TYR A 96 0.74 16.05 4.01
C TYR A 96 0.94 15.38 2.64
N ILE A 97 0.33 15.93 1.58
CA ILE A 97 0.50 15.42 0.21
C ILE A 97 1.94 15.61 -0.26
N GLN A 98 2.56 16.75 0.03
CA GLN A 98 3.95 16.99 -0.34
C GLN A 98 4.91 16.02 0.34
N ASP A 99 4.71 15.74 1.62
CA ASP A 99 5.52 14.79 2.36
C ASP A 99 5.32 13.36 1.87
N LEU A 100 4.09 12.96 1.55
CA LEU A 100 3.81 11.69 0.89
C LEU A 100 4.51 11.58 -0.47
N ARG A 101 4.46 12.62 -1.30
CA ARG A 101 5.14 12.64 -2.61
C ARG A 101 6.65 12.54 -2.46
N LYS A 102 7.26 13.22 -1.48
CA LYS A 102 8.70 13.15 -1.18
C LYS A 102 9.10 11.76 -0.71
N ALA A 103 8.35 11.19 0.24
CA ALA A 103 8.67 9.88 0.83
C ALA A 103 8.53 8.74 -0.19
N THR A 104 7.50 8.79 -1.05
CA THR A 104 7.20 7.72 -2.01
C THR A 104 7.77 7.94 -3.41
N LYS A 105 8.33 9.13 -3.69
CA LYS A 105 8.80 9.57 -5.02
C LYS A 105 7.72 9.49 -6.09
N ASN A 106 6.45 9.55 -5.70
CA ASN A 106 5.30 9.47 -6.59
C ASN A 106 4.54 10.80 -6.59
N GLN A 107 4.50 11.47 -7.74
CA GLN A 107 3.82 12.77 -7.89
C GLN A 107 2.30 12.63 -8.16
N LEU A 108 1.81 11.41 -8.41
CA LEU A 108 0.43 11.14 -8.82
C LEU A 108 -0.52 11.02 -7.61
N ILE A 109 -0.38 11.91 -6.64
CA ILE A 109 -1.24 11.98 -5.44
C ILE A 109 -2.05 13.26 -5.53
N TYR A 110 -3.37 13.14 -5.61
CA TYR A 110 -4.31 14.24 -5.73
C TYR A 110 -5.27 14.23 -4.55
N ALA A 111 -5.86 15.38 -4.23
CA ALA A 111 -6.92 15.49 -3.24
C ALA A 111 -8.11 16.24 -3.82
N GLU A 112 -9.30 15.78 -3.47
CA GLU A 112 -10.57 16.42 -3.82
C GLU A 112 -11.42 16.54 -2.56
N GLN A 113 -12.15 17.64 -2.46
CA GLN A 113 -13.01 17.90 -1.32
C GLN A 113 -14.30 17.10 -1.45
N VAL A 114 -14.56 16.25 -0.45
CA VAL A 114 -15.82 15.51 -0.30
C VAL A 114 -16.17 15.49 1.18
N ASP A 115 -17.30 16.10 1.50
CA ASP A 115 -17.85 16.02 2.84
C ASP A 115 -18.87 14.87 2.90
N LEU A 116 -18.59 13.87 3.73
CA LEU A 116 -19.45 12.71 3.91
C LEU A 116 -20.67 13.02 4.81
N THR A 117 -20.66 14.14 5.53
CA THR A 117 -21.79 14.57 6.35
C THR A 117 -22.91 15.20 5.51
N SER A 118 -22.69 15.44 4.22
CA SER A 118 -23.68 15.98 3.28
C SER A 118 -23.78 15.10 2.04
N LEU A 119 -24.94 14.47 1.81
CA LEU A 119 -25.15 13.64 0.62
C LEU A 119 -25.07 14.45 -0.68
N HIS A 120 -25.42 15.73 -0.62
CA HIS A 120 -25.29 16.65 -1.75
C HIS A 120 -23.82 16.84 -2.17
N SER A 121 -22.90 16.97 -1.20
CA SER A 121 -21.46 17.07 -1.46
C SER A 121 -20.92 15.81 -2.16
N VAL A 122 -21.28 14.64 -1.65
CA VAL A 122 -20.94 13.33 -2.24
C VAL A 122 -21.46 13.23 -3.67
N ARG A 123 -22.73 13.58 -3.91
CA ARG A 123 -23.35 13.55 -5.23
C ARG A 123 -22.63 14.48 -6.21
N LYS A 124 -22.38 15.73 -5.81
CA LYS A 124 -21.71 16.73 -6.64
C LYS A 124 -20.32 16.28 -7.07
N PHE A 125 -19.55 15.70 -6.15
CA PHE A 125 -18.25 15.14 -6.46
C PHE A 125 -18.36 13.95 -7.43
N ALA A 126 -19.25 12.99 -7.12
CA ALA A 126 -19.38 11.78 -7.91
C ALA A 126 -19.89 12.06 -9.34
N THR A 127 -20.84 12.99 -9.52
CA THR A 127 -21.29 13.42 -10.85
C THR A 127 -20.17 14.17 -11.59
N LYS A 128 -19.46 15.10 -10.94
CA LYS A 128 -18.28 15.77 -11.52
C LYS A 128 -17.22 14.76 -11.96
N TRP A 129 -17.05 13.67 -11.22
CA TRP A 129 -16.12 12.61 -11.58
C TRP A 129 -16.55 11.86 -12.84
N VAL A 130 -17.84 11.50 -12.93
CA VAL A 130 -18.41 10.75 -14.06
C VAL A 130 -18.56 11.62 -15.31
N ASP A 131 -18.92 12.89 -15.17
CA ASP A 131 -19.19 13.83 -16.27
C ASP A 131 -17.93 14.41 -16.91
N ASN A 132 -16.75 14.22 -16.30
CA ASN A 132 -15.50 14.69 -16.90
C ASN A 132 -15.28 14.01 -18.27
N SER A 133 -15.15 14.83 -19.31
CA SER A 133 -15.18 14.45 -20.74
C SER A 133 -14.12 13.44 -21.20
N MET A 134 -13.15 13.15 -20.35
CA MET A 134 -12.22 12.04 -20.54
C MET A 134 -12.53 11.03 -19.43
N PRO A 135 -12.95 9.78 -19.77
CA PRO A 135 -13.31 8.79 -18.75
C PRO A 135 -12.11 8.56 -17.83
N ARG A 136 -12.17 9.16 -16.63
CA ARG A 136 -11.13 8.95 -15.62
C ARG A 136 -11.27 7.52 -15.16
N ARG A 137 -10.29 6.72 -15.59
CA ARG A 137 -10.13 5.35 -15.14
C ARG A 137 -10.22 5.31 -13.62
N LEU A 138 -11.04 4.40 -13.10
CA LEU A 138 -11.17 4.13 -11.67
C LEU A 138 -11.04 2.62 -11.49
N ASP A 139 -9.93 2.18 -10.90
CA ASP A 139 -9.65 0.76 -10.69
C ASP A 139 -10.15 0.28 -9.33
N MET A 140 -10.08 1.13 -8.31
CA MET A 140 -10.39 0.74 -6.94
C MET A 140 -10.93 1.92 -6.13
N VAL A 141 -11.90 1.64 -5.27
CA VAL A 141 -12.41 2.57 -4.26
C VAL A 141 -12.21 1.92 -2.90
N ILE A 142 -11.55 2.63 -1.99
CA ILE A 142 -11.26 2.17 -0.63
C ILE A 142 -11.96 3.10 0.34
N LEU A 143 -12.83 2.51 1.16
CA LEU A 143 -13.67 3.22 2.10
C LEU A 143 -13.06 3.06 3.51
N CYS A 144 -12.30 4.06 3.97
CA CYS A 144 -11.71 4.07 5.31
C CYS A 144 -12.21 5.21 6.19
N ALA A 145 -13.02 6.12 5.66
CA ALA A 145 -13.63 7.18 6.47
C ALA A 145 -14.65 6.60 7.43
N ASN A 146 -14.50 6.93 8.72
CA ASN A 146 -15.41 6.51 9.78
C ASN A 146 -15.45 7.59 10.87
N THR A 147 -16.61 7.83 11.45
CA THR A 147 -16.81 8.67 12.64
C THR A 147 -17.43 7.83 13.76
N LEU A 148 -17.06 8.16 15.00
CA LEU A 148 -17.61 7.54 16.21
C LEU A 148 -17.86 8.64 17.22
N THR A 149 -19.13 8.82 17.56
CA THR A 149 -19.62 9.68 18.62
C THR A 149 -19.57 8.88 19.93
N PRO A 150 -18.83 9.37 20.95
CA PRO A 150 -18.78 8.68 22.24
C PRO A 150 -20.15 8.58 22.89
N ALA A 151 -20.40 7.50 23.64
CA ALA A 151 -21.68 7.23 24.28
C ALA A 151 -22.16 8.34 25.26
N TRP A 152 -21.22 9.14 25.78
CA TRP A 152 -21.52 10.26 26.69
C TRP A 152 -21.79 11.59 25.97
N SER A 153 -21.65 11.65 24.64
CA SER A 153 -21.92 12.84 23.83
C SER A 153 -23.33 12.78 23.25
N PRO A 154 -24.05 13.92 23.15
CA PRO A 154 -25.31 13.94 22.43
C PRO A 154 -25.10 13.52 20.96
N ARG A 155 -26.07 12.80 20.40
CA ARG A 155 -26.06 12.43 18.98
C ARG A 155 -26.07 13.69 18.14
N ARG A 156 -25.13 13.78 17.20
CA ARG A 156 -25.10 14.85 16.20
C ARG A 156 -25.93 14.43 14.99
N LYS A 157 -26.73 15.38 14.50
CA LYS A 157 -27.47 15.24 13.26
C LYS A 157 -26.75 16.01 12.16
N THR A 158 -26.74 15.43 10.97
CA THR A 158 -26.26 16.08 9.75
C THR A 158 -27.24 17.11 9.23
N GLU A 159 -26.84 17.89 8.23
CA GLU A 159 -27.71 18.84 7.51
C GLU A 159 -28.92 18.13 6.88
N ASP A 160 -28.75 16.86 6.51
CA ASP A 160 -29.79 16.00 5.94
C ASP A 160 -30.79 15.46 7.00
N GLY A 161 -30.59 15.80 8.29
CA GLY A 161 -31.45 15.39 9.40
C GLY A 161 -31.23 13.96 9.91
N LEU A 162 -30.16 13.29 9.44
CA LEU A 162 -29.80 11.92 9.80
C LEU A 162 -28.75 11.90 10.92
N ASP A 163 -28.62 10.75 11.60
CA ASP A 163 -27.54 10.54 12.57
C ASP A 163 -26.17 10.55 11.85
N GLU A 164 -25.22 11.34 12.34
CA GLU A 164 -23.90 11.55 11.71
C GLU A 164 -23.14 10.25 11.47
N GLU A 165 -23.10 9.36 12.47
CA GLU A 165 -22.42 8.06 12.35
C GLU A 165 -23.02 7.20 11.24
N TRP A 166 -24.35 7.15 11.20
CA TRP A 166 -25.07 6.33 10.23
C TRP A 166 -24.87 6.87 8.81
N GLN A 167 -24.88 8.20 8.69
CA GLN A 167 -24.64 8.86 7.41
C GLN A 167 -23.21 8.67 6.92
N VAL A 168 -22.21 9.02 7.73
CA VAL A 168 -20.79 8.98 7.32
C VAL A 168 -20.32 7.54 7.11
N ASN A 169 -20.66 6.62 8.02
CA ASN A 169 -20.12 5.26 7.99
C ASN A 169 -20.83 4.40 6.94
N TYR A 170 -22.10 4.65 6.66
CA TYR A 170 -22.92 3.82 5.77
C TYR A 170 -23.49 4.55 4.56
N LEU A 171 -24.39 5.53 4.74
CA LEU A 171 -25.12 6.11 3.60
C LEU A 171 -24.23 6.82 2.60
N ALA A 172 -23.31 7.65 3.06
CA ALA A 172 -22.42 8.43 2.21
C ALA A 172 -21.55 7.50 1.35
N ASN A 173 -21.01 6.45 1.97
CA ASN A 173 -20.23 5.42 1.31
C ASN A 173 -21.06 4.64 0.28
N PHE A 174 -22.27 4.22 0.63
CA PHE A 174 -23.17 3.53 -0.29
C PHE A 174 -23.58 4.42 -1.46
N HIS A 175 -23.89 5.70 -1.20
CA HIS A 175 -24.28 6.67 -2.22
C HIS A 175 -23.13 6.93 -3.21
N LEU A 176 -21.92 7.13 -2.69
CA LEU A 176 -20.69 7.30 -3.47
C LEU A 176 -20.47 6.09 -4.40
N LEU A 177 -20.55 4.87 -3.86
CA LEU A 177 -20.37 3.64 -4.64
C LEU A 177 -21.48 3.44 -5.68
N SER A 178 -22.73 3.78 -5.36
CA SER A 178 -23.85 3.66 -6.30
C SER A 178 -23.63 4.51 -7.55
N ILE A 179 -23.17 5.76 -7.39
CA ILE A 179 -22.89 6.67 -8.51
C ILE A 179 -21.63 6.26 -9.27
N LEU A 180 -20.59 5.77 -8.58
CA LEU A 180 -19.33 5.35 -9.21
C LEU A 180 -19.38 3.93 -9.81
N SER A 181 -20.40 3.14 -9.51
CA SER A 181 -20.56 1.76 -9.96
C SER A 181 -20.44 1.59 -11.49
N PRO A 182 -21.05 2.44 -12.34
CA PRO A 182 -20.85 2.36 -13.78
C PRO A 182 -19.39 2.58 -14.21
N ALA A 183 -18.68 3.52 -13.56
CA ALA A 183 -17.28 3.82 -13.86
C ALA A 183 -16.34 2.66 -13.46
N LEU A 184 -16.66 1.96 -12.36
CA LEU A 184 -15.94 0.76 -11.94
C LEU A 184 -16.17 -0.42 -12.90
N ARG A 185 -17.42 -0.62 -13.33
CA ARG A 185 -17.78 -1.72 -14.24
C ARG A 185 -17.31 -1.52 -15.67
N ALA A 186 -17.11 -0.28 -16.09
CA ALA A 186 -16.58 0.04 -17.42
C ALA A 186 -15.12 -0.42 -17.62
N GLN A 187 -14.42 -0.82 -16.55
CA GLN A 187 -13.05 -1.32 -16.66
C GLN A 187 -13.02 -2.77 -17.18
N PRO A 188 -12.29 -3.07 -18.26
CA PRO A 188 -12.13 -4.44 -18.71
C PRO A 188 -11.32 -5.26 -17.68
N PRO A 189 -11.82 -6.43 -17.23
CA PRO A 189 -11.17 -7.24 -16.20
C PRO A 189 -9.80 -7.80 -16.63
N ASP A 190 -9.53 -7.87 -17.94
CA ASP A 190 -8.36 -8.56 -18.51
C ASP A 190 -7.08 -7.71 -18.64
N ARG A 191 -7.14 -6.42 -18.30
CA ARG A 191 -6.00 -5.51 -18.50
C ARG A 191 -4.79 -5.88 -17.63
N ASP A 192 -5.04 -6.49 -16.49
CA ASP A 192 -4.03 -6.99 -15.58
C ASP A 192 -3.18 -8.10 -16.21
N GLN A 193 -3.82 -8.98 -16.98
CA GLN A 193 -3.14 -10.03 -17.72
C GLN A 193 -2.35 -9.42 -18.88
N GLN A 194 -2.95 -8.49 -19.62
CA GLN A 194 -2.28 -7.82 -20.74
C GLN A 194 -1.02 -7.06 -20.31
N GLN A 195 -1.06 -6.34 -19.17
CA GLN A 195 0.11 -5.62 -18.66
C GLN A 195 1.22 -6.55 -18.18
N GLN A 196 0.87 -7.66 -17.52
CA GLN A 196 1.86 -8.67 -17.14
C GLN A 196 2.51 -9.30 -18.37
N GLN A 197 1.71 -9.59 -19.40
CA GLN A 197 2.20 -10.16 -20.65
C GLN A 197 3.13 -9.19 -21.40
N GLN A 198 2.80 -7.90 -21.42
CA GLN A 198 3.68 -6.85 -21.98
C GLN A 198 5.00 -6.73 -21.22
N GLN A 199 4.97 -6.76 -19.88
CA GLN A 199 6.21 -6.72 -19.07
C GLN A 199 7.08 -7.95 -19.31
N GLN A 200 6.49 -9.14 -19.41
CA GLN A 200 7.22 -10.36 -19.74
C GLN A 200 7.85 -10.27 -21.12
N GLN A 201 7.13 -9.76 -22.13
CA GLN A 201 7.70 -9.55 -23.48
C GLN A 201 8.87 -8.55 -23.47
N GLN A 202 8.77 -7.44 -22.73
CA GLN A 202 9.87 -6.48 -22.61
C GLN A 202 11.10 -7.09 -21.92
N GLN A 203 10.91 -7.87 -20.86
CA GLN A 203 12.01 -8.57 -20.19
C GLN A 203 12.68 -9.58 -21.12
N GLN A 204 11.89 -10.34 -21.89
CA GLN A 204 12.42 -11.26 -22.90
C GLN A 204 13.22 -10.53 -23.97
N GLN A 205 12.74 -9.39 -24.47
CA GLN A 205 13.48 -8.58 -25.45
C GLN A 205 14.80 -8.04 -24.88
N GLN A 206 14.81 -7.56 -23.64
CA GLN A 206 16.05 -7.11 -22.98
C GLN A 206 17.04 -8.25 -22.80
N GLN A 207 16.59 -9.44 -22.40
CA GLN A 207 17.44 -10.62 -22.29
C GLN A 207 18.01 -11.04 -23.65
N GLN A 208 17.21 -11.01 -24.72
CA GLN A 208 17.68 -11.29 -26.08
C GLN A 208 18.73 -10.28 -26.54
N GLN A 209 18.54 -8.98 -26.27
CA GLN A 209 19.53 -7.95 -26.59
C GLN A 209 20.85 -8.16 -25.83
N GLN A 210 20.78 -8.51 -24.54
CA GLN A 210 21.98 -8.82 -23.75
C GLN A 210 22.71 -10.05 -24.29
N GLN A 211 21.99 -11.10 -24.67
CA GLN A 211 22.59 -12.30 -25.29
C GLN A 211 23.25 -11.98 -26.62
N GLN A 212 22.61 -11.16 -27.47
CA GLN A 212 23.21 -10.73 -28.75
C GLN A 212 24.48 -9.91 -28.53
N GLN A 213 24.50 -8.99 -27.56
CA GLN A 213 25.69 -8.23 -27.21
C GLN A 213 26.82 -9.13 -26.72
N GLN A 214 26.52 -10.13 -25.88
CA GLN A 214 27.52 -11.11 -25.43
C GLN A 214 28.07 -11.94 -26.58
N GLN A 215 27.23 -12.39 -27.51
CA GLN A 215 27.68 -13.12 -28.71
C GLN A 215 28.59 -12.26 -29.60
N GLN A 216 28.24 -10.99 -29.81
CA GLN A 216 29.10 -10.06 -30.57
C GLN A 216 30.45 -9.85 -29.90
N GLN A 217 30.48 -9.69 -28.57
CA GLN A 217 31.73 -9.58 -27.83
C GLN A 217 32.59 -10.84 -27.93
N GLN A 218 31.98 -12.04 -27.85
CA GLN A 218 32.71 -13.30 -28.03
C GLN A 218 33.28 -13.43 -29.45
N GLN A 219 32.51 -13.06 -30.48
CA GLN A 219 32.99 -13.06 -31.86
C GLN A 219 34.16 -12.09 -32.06
N GLN A 220 34.09 -10.88 -31.48
CA GLN A 220 35.19 -9.92 -31.53
C GLN A 220 36.45 -10.45 -30.83
N GLN A 221 36.30 -11.09 -29.66
CA GLN A 221 37.43 -11.73 -28.96
C GLN A 221 38.04 -12.87 -29.77
N GLN A 222 37.22 -13.71 -30.41
CA GLN A 222 37.72 -14.78 -31.28
C GLN A 222 38.47 -14.21 -32.49
N GLN A 223 37.96 -13.15 -33.13
CA GLN A 223 38.64 -12.48 -34.23
C GLN A 223 39.98 -11.88 -33.79
N GLN A 224 40.03 -11.25 -32.61
CA GLN A 224 41.27 -10.72 -32.04
C GLN A 224 42.28 -11.84 -31.75
N GLN A 225 41.84 -12.97 -31.19
CA GLN A 225 42.71 -14.14 -30.96
C GLN A 225 43.24 -14.72 -32.27
N GLN A 226 42.40 -14.83 -33.31
CA GLN A 226 42.84 -15.30 -34.63
C GLN A 226 43.86 -14.34 -35.26
N GLN A 227 43.65 -13.02 -35.16
CA GLN A 227 44.60 -12.03 -35.64
C GLN A 227 45.95 -12.12 -34.89
N GLN A 228 45.92 -12.29 -33.56
CA GLN A 228 47.14 -12.49 -32.77
C GLN A 228 47.88 -13.77 -33.17
N GLN A 229 47.17 -14.89 -33.39
CA GLN A 229 47.77 -16.14 -33.86
C GLN A 229 48.41 -15.98 -35.24
N GLN A 230 47.75 -15.29 -36.18
CA GLN A 230 48.31 -15.01 -37.50
C GLN A 230 49.57 -14.14 -37.42
N GLN A 231 49.59 -13.12 -36.56
CA GLN A 231 50.79 -12.29 -36.34
C GLN A 231 51.95 -13.10 -35.76
N GLN A 232 51.69 -14.00 -34.80
CA GLN A 232 52.71 -14.89 -34.24
C GLN A 232 53.26 -15.86 -35.29
N GLN A 233 52.42 -16.41 -36.16
CA GLN A 233 52.87 -17.28 -37.26
C GLN A 233 53.74 -16.53 -38.28
N GLN A 234 53.39 -15.28 -38.59
CA GLN A 234 54.22 -14.44 -39.47
C GLN A 234 55.58 -14.11 -38.86
N GLN A 235 55.65 -13.88 -37.54
CA GLN A 235 56.91 -13.67 -36.84
C GLN A 235 57.79 -14.92 -36.77
N GLN A 236 57.22 -16.13 -36.78
CA GLN A 236 57.99 -17.38 -36.81
C GLN A 236 58.53 -17.75 -38.20
N GLN A 237 58.02 -17.14 -39.27
CA GLN A 237 58.46 -17.38 -40.65
C GLN A 237 59.56 -16.41 -41.14
N GLN A 238 59.90 -15.40 -40.33
CA GLN A 238 61.02 -14.47 -40.54
C GLN A 238 62.22 -14.89 -39.70
#